data_AF-A0AA35YF86-F1
#
_entry.id   AF-A0AA35YF86-F1
#
_cell.length_a   1.000
_cell.length_b   1.000
_cell.length_c   1.000
_cell.angle_alpha   90.00
_cell.angle_beta   90.00
_cell.angle_gamma   90.00
#
_symmetry.space_group_name_H-M   'P 1'
#
loop_
_entity.id
_entity.type
_entity.pdbx_description
1 polymer ?
#
loop_
_entity_poly.entity_id
_entity_poly.type
_entity_poly.pdbx_seq_one_letter_code
_entity_poly.pdbx_strand_id
1 'polypeptide(L)'
;MAAATHLCGIKTPYCFSKKALHSQSLCSQKRLNFDLLTESCETLRVSYPSKGRGGLRVVCDARKNDVLVQSEAKSQGLEESINQLSCVMKFGGSSVASADRMKEIAELILSFPEENPVIVLSAMGKTTNKLIVAGEKAASCVSDVSEINELSFVKELHYRTMDELGLDKSLITDHIEKLERLLNGIAVLKDMTPRARDYLVSFGECMSTRIFAAYLNKIGVKSRQYDAFDIGFITTDDFTNADILEATYPAVANKLHSDWNNDPAIPIVTGFLGKGCRTCAITTLGRGGSDLTATTIGKGLGLREIQVWKDVDGVLTCDPNIYPGAEPVPYLTFDEAAELAYFGAQVLHPQSMRPAREGDIPVRVKNSYNPNAPGTLITKSRDMSKAILTSIVLKRNVTMLDIVSTRMLGQFGFLAKVFSTFEDLGISVDVVATSEVSISLTLDPSKLWSRELIQQELDNVVEELEKIAKVNLLQHRSIISLIGNVQRSSLILEKVFHVLRTNGVNVQMISQGASKVNISLIVNDSESEKCVRALHSAFFETDLAVADLVNHNGNGNGT
;
A
#
# COMPACT_ATOMS: atom_id res chain seq x y z
N MET A 1 -2.22 -27.39 38.38
CA MET A 1 -3.43 -28.03 38.94
C MET A 1 -4.57 -27.84 37.94
N ALA A 2 -5.18 -28.95 37.53
CA ALA A 2 -6.44 -29.15 36.80
C ALA A 2 -6.82 -28.16 35.67
N ALA A 3 -6.60 -28.63 34.43
CA ALA A 3 -7.28 -28.13 33.23
C ALA A 3 -8.68 -28.75 33.14
N ALA A 4 -9.70 -27.93 32.86
CA ALA A 4 -11.06 -28.37 32.56
C ALA A 4 -11.44 -27.88 31.15
N THR A 5 -11.56 -28.83 30.24
CA THR A 5 -12.07 -28.70 28.88
C THR A 5 -13.59 -28.63 28.90
N HIS A 6 -14.18 -27.53 28.41
CA HIS A 6 -15.61 -27.45 28.09
C HIS A 6 -15.80 -27.45 26.57
N LEU A 7 -16.30 -28.57 26.05
CA LEU A 7 -16.92 -28.67 24.73
C LEU A 7 -18.30 -28.01 24.78
N CYS A 8 -18.53 -26.99 23.97
CA CYS A 8 -19.84 -26.39 23.75
C CYS A 8 -20.37 -26.82 22.38
N GLY A 9 -21.44 -27.61 22.39
CA GLY A 9 -22.13 -28.09 21.18
C GLY A 9 -22.97 -26.98 20.55
N ILE A 10 -22.78 -26.79 19.25
CA ILE A 10 -23.55 -25.88 18.41
C ILE A 10 -24.92 -26.51 18.14
N LYS A 11 -26.00 -25.86 18.60
CA LYS A 11 -27.38 -26.10 18.17
C LYS A 11 -27.76 -25.05 17.12
N THR A 12 -27.93 -25.46 15.88
CA THR A 12 -28.62 -24.70 14.82
C THR A 12 -30.07 -25.14 14.71
N PRO A 13 -31.07 -24.24 14.65
CA PRO A 13 -32.40 -24.57 14.19
C PRO A 13 -32.57 -24.09 12.74
N TYR A 14 -32.71 -25.03 11.79
CA TYR A 14 -33.28 -24.74 10.47
C TYR A 14 -34.51 -25.61 10.24
N CYS A 15 -35.61 -24.94 9.94
CA CYS A 15 -36.93 -25.48 9.71
C CYS A 15 -37.01 -26.10 8.30
N PHE A 16 -37.59 -27.30 8.23
CA PHE A 16 -37.83 -28.04 6.98
C PHE A 16 -38.99 -27.43 6.17
N SER A 17 -38.83 -27.37 4.85
CA SER A 17 -39.94 -27.54 3.91
C SER A 17 -39.54 -28.54 2.83
N LYS A 18 -40.30 -29.64 2.76
CA LYS A 18 -40.15 -30.76 1.81
C LYS A 18 -40.73 -30.38 0.45
N LYS A 19 -40.07 -30.78 -0.64
CA LYS A 19 -40.76 -31.34 -1.81
C LYS A 19 -39.83 -32.24 -2.67
N ALA A 20 -40.27 -33.50 -2.75
CA ALA A 20 -40.14 -34.48 -3.83
C ALA A 20 -38.76 -34.92 -4.40
N LEU A 21 -38.38 -36.12 -3.96
CA LEU A 21 -37.81 -37.27 -4.70
C LEU A 21 -37.71 -37.17 -6.23
N HIS A 22 -36.52 -37.50 -6.76
CA HIS A 22 -36.36 -38.67 -7.64
C HIS A 22 -34.94 -39.25 -7.55
N SER A 23 -34.90 -40.57 -7.37
CA SER A 23 -33.74 -41.43 -7.28
C SER A 23 -33.12 -41.74 -8.65
N GLN A 24 -31.79 -41.85 -8.72
CA GLN A 24 -31.12 -42.99 -9.36
C GLN A 24 -29.64 -43.04 -8.93
N SER A 25 -29.22 -44.20 -8.42
CA SER A 25 -27.84 -44.57 -8.11
C SER A 25 -27.14 -45.11 -9.34
N LEU A 26 -25.81 -44.97 -9.46
CA LEU A 26 -24.88 -46.08 -9.70
C LEU A 26 -23.39 -45.66 -9.64
N CYS A 27 -22.69 -46.29 -8.70
CA CYS A 27 -21.31 -46.80 -8.75
C CYS A 27 -20.12 -46.01 -9.33
N SER A 28 -19.18 -45.71 -8.42
CA SER A 28 -17.81 -46.28 -8.37
C SER A 28 -16.84 -46.01 -9.54
N GLN A 29 -15.84 -45.16 -9.31
CA GLN A 29 -14.41 -45.52 -9.16
C GLN A 29 -13.56 -44.25 -8.93
N LYS A 30 -13.01 -44.08 -7.73
CA LYS A 30 -11.95 -43.10 -7.44
C LYS A 30 -10.60 -43.73 -7.84
N ARG A 31 -9.93 -43.20 -8.86
CA ARG A 31 -8.49 -43.37 -9.06
C ARG A 31 -7.77 -42.18 -8.42
N LEU A 32 -6.92 -42.48 -7.45
CA LEU A 32 -5.89 -41.59 -6.93
C LEU A 32 -4.69 -41.69 -7.89
N ASN A 33 -4.29 -40.57 -8.50
CA ASN A 33 -3.02 -40.46 -9.21
C ASN A 33 -1.99 -39.85 -8.24
N PHE A 34 -0.91 -40.60 -7.99
CA PHE A 34 0.34 -40.10 -7.44
C PHE A 34 1.30 -39.99 -8.62
N ASP A 35 1.74 -38.78 -8.96
CA ASP A 35 2.77 -38.56 -9.97
C ASP A 35 4.16 -38.78 -9.32
N LEU A 36 4.87 -39.79 -9.84
CA LEU A 36 6.26 -40.10 -9.53
C LEU A 36 7.12 -39.69 -10.73
N LEU A 37 7.98 -38.70 -10.51
CA LEU A 37 9.08 -38.33 -11.42
C LEU A 37 9.98 -39.56 -11.62
N THR A 38 10.15 -39.97 -12.87
CA THR A 38 11.07 -41.04 -13.29
C THR A 38 12.12 -40.45 -14.21
N GLU A 39 13.35 -40.33 -13.71
CA GLU A 39 14.55 -40.27 -14.55
C GLU A 39 15.28 -41.62 -14.46
N SER A 40 15.41 -42.23 -15.64
CA SER A 40 16.36 -43.27 -16.08
C SER A 40 17.28 -43.92 -15.04
N CYS A 41 17.00 -45.19 -14.70
CA CYS A 41 18.07 -46.15 -14.38
C CYS A 41 17.69 -47.59 -14.75
N GLU A 42 18.51 -48.22 -15.58
CA GLU A 42 18.30 -49.56 -16.13
C GLU A 42 18.66 -50.67 -15.13
N THR A 43 17.85 -51.74 -15.14
CA THR A 43 18.10 -53.09 -14.60
C THR A 43 18.30 -53.27 -13.07
N LEU A 44 17.17 -53.39 -12.36
CA LEU A 44 17.11 -54.04 -11.04
C LEU A 44 16.92 -55.56 -11.20
N ARG A 45 17.93 -56.37 -10.88
CA ARG A 45 17.78 -57.82 -10.68
C ARG A 45 17.58 -58.12 -9.19
N VAL A 46 16.36 -58.49 -8.83
CA VAL A 46 16.02 -59.01 -7.50
C VAL A 46 15.93 -60.53 -7.60
N SER A 47 16.73 -61.26 -6.82
CA SER A 47 16.62 -62.72 -6.69
C SER A 47 16.22 -63.07 -5.25
N TYR A 48 15.19 -63.90 -5.11
CA TYR A 48 14.68 -64.37 -3.82
C TYR A 48 15.35 -65.70 -3.45
N PRO A 49 15.96 -65.85 -2.26
CA PRO A 49 16.26 -67.17 -1.73
C PRO A 49 15.03 -67.73 -1.01
N SER A 50 14.74 -69.00 -1.31
CA SER A 50 13.74 -69.80 -0.63
C SER A 50 14.21 -70.15 0.81
N LYS A 51 13.28 -70.00 1.76
CA LYS A 51 13.32 -70.51 3.15
C LYS A 51 14.55 -70.13 4.01
N GLY A 52 14.33 -69.20 4.95
CA GLY A 52 15.17 -69.04 6.15
C GLY A 52 15.55 -67.59 6.44
N ARG A 53 15.44 -67.18 7.71
CA ARG A 53 15.72 -65.84 8.25
C ARG A 53 17.04 -65.23 7.72
N GLY A 54 17.02 -63.98 7.27
CA GLY A 54 18.25 -63.18 7.09
C GLY A 54 18.03 -61.93 6.21
N GLY A 55 18.62 -60.79 6.61
CA GLY A 55 18.33 -59.45 6.09
C GLY A 55 18.68 -59.19 4.63
N LEU A 56 18.06 -58.14 4.08
CA LEU A 56 18.29 -57.62 2.73
C LEU A 56 19.66 -56.92 2.67
N ARG A 57 20.55 -57.37 1.79
CA ARG A 57 21.84 -56.71 1.51
C ARG A 57 21.79 -56.11 0.12
N VAL A 58 21.82 -54.79 0.03
CA VAL A 58 21.95 -54.04 -1.23
C VAL A 58 23.42 -53.60 -1.36
N VAL A 59 24.06 -53.95 -2.47
CA VAL A 59 25.42 -53.53 -2.81
C VAL A 59 25.31 -52.62 -4.03
N CYS A 60 25.70 -51.35 -3.89
CA CYS A 60 25.85 -50.42 -5.01
C CYS A 60 27.33 -50.35 -5.39
N ASP A 61 27.64 -50.63 -6.65
CA ASP A 61 28.98 -50.54 -7.21
C ASP A 61 29.16 -49.12 -7.80
N ALA A 62 29.97 -48.29 -7.15
CA ALA A 62 30.20 -46.91 -7.56
C ALA A 62 31.31 -46.86 -8.62
N ARG A 63 30.95 -46.69 -9.90
CA ARG A 63 31.92 -46.27 -10.93
C ARG A 63 32.10 -44.75 -10.87
N LYS A 64 33.32 -44.34 -10.55
CA LYS A 64 33.85 -43.00 -10.77
C LYS A 64 33.74 -42.63 -12.25
N ASN A 65 33.02 -41.54 -12.53
CA ASN A 65 33.28 -40.65 -13.66
C ASN A 65 32.85 -39.25 -13.22
N ASP A 66 33.72 -38.60 -12.44
CA ASP A 66 33.64 -37.16 -12.18
C ASP A 66 34.45 -36.40 -13.23
N VAL A 67 34.08 -35.13 -13.37
CA VAL A 67 34.83 -34.05 -14.02
C VAL A 67 34.65 -33.97 -15.54
N LEU A 68 33.49 -33.48 -15.98
CA LEU A 68 33.35 -32.60 -17.17
C LEU A 68 31.93 -32.00 -17.33
N VAL A 69 30.91 -32.48 -16.59
CA VAL A 69 29.51 -31.99 -16.73
C VAL A 69 29.13 -30.90 -15.71
N GLN A 70 29.92 -30.68 -14.65
CA GLN A 70 29.61 -29.69 -13.60
C GLN A 70 30.04 -28.24 -13.92
N SER A 71 30.82 -28.00 -14.97
CA SER A 71 31.17 -26.63 -15.37
C SER A 71 30.09 -25.97 -16.23
N GLU A 72 29.41 -26.74 -17.09
CA GLU A 72 28.34 -26.22 -17.97
C GLU A 72 27.03 -25.97 -17.20
N ALA A 73 26.67 -26.83 -16.25
CA ALA A 73 25.46 -26.64 -15.43
C ALA A 73 25.57 -25.47 -14.43
N LYS A 74 26.79 -25.14 -13.96
CA LYS A 74 27.04 -23.96 -13.11
C LYS A 74 27.13 -22.67 -13.90
N SER A 75 27.61 -22.68 -15.14
CA SER A 75 27.57 -21.50 -16.01
C SER A 75 26.15 -21.22 -16.52
N GLN A 76 25.37 -22.25 -16.85
CA GLN A 76 23.97 -22.10 -17.25
C GLN A 76 23.07 -21.57 -16.12
N GLY A 77 23.21 -22.04 -14.88
CA GLY A 77 22.45 -21.50 -13.74
C GLY A 77 22.84 -20.08 -13.32
N LEU A 78 24.07 -19.63 -13.65
CA LEU A 78 24.51 -18.26 -13.40
C LEU A 78 24.03 -17.32 -14.52
N GLU A 79 24.11 -17.73 -15.78
CA GLU A 79 23.57 -17.00 -16.93
C GLU A 79 22.03 -16.88 -16.90
N GLU A 80 21.32 -17.92 -16.42
CA GLU A 80 19.87 -17.86 -16.20
C GLU A 80 19.47 -16.89 -15.08
N SER A 81 20.32 -16.70 -14.06
CA SER A 81 20.04 -15.76 -12.95
C SER A 81 20.25 -14.29 -13.35
N ILE A 82 21.18 -14.02 -14.28
CA ILE A 82 21.52 -12.66 -14.73
C ILE A 82 20.43 -12.11 -15.65
N ASN A 83 19.62 -12.97 -16.27
CA ASN A 83 18.62 -12.58 -17.26
C ASN A 83 17.18 -12.63 -16.72
N GLN A 84 16.98 -12.65 -15.39
CA GLN A 84 15.64 -12.60 -14.79
C GLN A 84 15.31 -11.22 -14.26
N LEU A 85 14.02 -10.87 -14.28
CA LEU A 85 13.48 -9.68 -13.62
C LEU A 85 13.85 -9.72 -12.13
N SER A 86 14.41 -8.65 -11.59
CA SER A 86 15.05 -8.66 -10.27
C SER A 86 14.26 -7.89 -9.20
N CYS A 87 13.63 -6.78 -9.59
CA CYS A 87 12.86 -5.92 -8.69
C CYS A 87 11.78 -5.13 -9.43
N VAL A 88 10.89 -4.48 -8.67
CA VAL A 88 9.98 -3.47 -9.21
C VAL A 88 10.44 -2.10 -8.73
N MET A 89 10.54 -1.12 -9.63
CA MET A 89 10.81 0.28 -9.29
C MET A 89 9.59 1.14 -9.60
N LYS A 90 8.98 1.70 -8.55
CA LYS A 90 7.83 2.59 -8.68
C LYS A 90 8.26 4.05 -8.53
N PHE A 91 7.82 4.89 -9.46
CA PHE A 91 8.04 6.34 -9.43
C PHE A 91 6.70 7.09 -9.32
N GLY A 92 6.64 8.04 -8.39
CA GLY A 92 5.45 8.88 -8.18
C GLY A 92 5.33 10.00 -9.21
N GLY A 93 4.20 10.71 -9.20
CA GLY A 93 3.93 11.77 -10.19
C GLY A 93 4.93 12.93 -10.14
N SER A 94 5.44 13.30 -8.97
CA SER A 94 6.51 14.30 -8.83
C SER A 94 7.84 13.85 -9.46
N SER A 95 8.11 12.54 -9.43
CA SER A 95 9.29 11.94 -10.05
C SER A 95 9.23 11.97 -11.57
N VAL A 96 8.06 12.04 -12.18
CA VAL A 96 7.88 12.12 -13.65
C VAL A 96 7.19 13.42 -14.09
N ALA A 97 7.37 14.50 -13.33
CA ALA A 97 6.61 15.74 -13.54
C ALA A 97 7.05 16.57 -14.76
N SER A 98 8.25 16.32 -15.30
CA SER A 98 8.83 17.06 -16.42
C SER A 98 9.79 16.16 -17.21
N ALA A 99 10.26 16.65 -18.37
CA ALA A 99 11.28 15.96 -19.16
C ALA A 99 12.57 15.75 -18.36
N ASP A 100 13.04 16.78 -17.65
CA ASP A 100 14.28 16.66 -16.87
C ASP A 100 14.18 15.60 -15.76
N ARG A 101 13.03 15.55 -15.07
CA ARG A 101 12.78 14.50 -14.08
C ARG A 101 12.71 13.10 -14.71
N MET A 102 12.17 12.97 -15.92
CA MET A 102 12.23 11.71 -16.67
C MET A 102 13.67 11.34 -17.09
N LYS A 103 14.52 12.31 -17.47
CA LYS A 103 15.95 12.06 -17.75
C LYS A 103 16.66 11.54 -16.50
N GLU A 104 16.43 12.16 -15.35
CA GLU A 104 17.01 11.75 -14.06
C GLU A 104 16.58 10.32 -13.68
N ILE A 105 15.32 9.93 -13.91
CA ILE A 105 14.88 8.54 -13.70
C ILE A 105 15.58 7.58 -14.66
N ALA A 106 15.73 7.95 -15.94
CA ALA A 106 16.41 7.10 -16.91
C ALA A 106 17.88 6.87 -16.51
N GLU A 107 18.58 7.92 -16.09
CA GLU A 107 19.94 7.84 -15.56
C GLU A 107 20.02 6.95 -14.31
N LEU A 108 19.04 7.08 -13.40
CA LEU A 108 18.94 6.25 -12.21
C LEU A 108 18.76 4.77 -12.55
N ILE A 109 17.87 4.43 -13.49
CA ILE A 109 17.69 3.03 -13.94
C ILE A 109 19.01 2.50 -14.51
N LEU A 110 19.71 3.32 -15.31
CA LEU A 110 21.00 2.95 -15.91
C LEU A 110 22.16 2.87 -14.90
N SER A 111 22.03 3.48 -13.73
CA SER A 111 23.03 3.40 -12.67
C SER A 111 23.11 2.02 -11.99
N PHE A 112 22.14 1.15 -12.23
CA PHE A 112 22.07 -0.23 -11.73
C PHE A 112 22.04 -1.25 -12.89
N PRO A 113 23.11 -1.38 -13.69
CA PRO A 113 23.13 -2.24 -14.89
C PRO A 113 22.98 -3.73 -14.57
N GLU A 114 23.23 -4.14 -13.34
CA GLU A 114 23.02 -5.49 -12.82
C GLU A 114 21.56 -5.81 -12.45
N GLU A 115 20.69 -4.80 -12.41
CA GLU A 115 19.27 -4.96 -12.10
C GLU A 115 18.44 -5.01 -13.39
N ASN A 116 17.45 -5.91 -13.44
CA ASN A 116 16.45 -5.99 -14.50
C ASN A 116 15.08 -5.58 -13.94
N PRO A 117 14.79 -4.27 -13.84
CA PRO A 117 13.60 -3.81 -13.14
C PRO A 117 12.34 -3.88 -14.01
N VAL A 118 11.19 -4.10 -13.37
CA VAL A 118 9.89 -3.67 -13.89
C VAL A 118 9.63 -2.26 -13.37
N ILE A 119 9.36 -1.31 -14.27
CA ILE A 119 9.08 0.08 -13.90
C ILE A 119 7.58 0.31 -13.81
N VAL A 120 7.11 0.90 -12.71
CA VAL A 120 5.72 1.33 -12.54
C VAL A 120 5.68 2.85 -12.41
N LEU A 121 4.93 3.53 -13.29
CA LEU A 121 4.83 4.98 -13.28
C LEU A 121 3.42 5.45 -12.93
N SER A 122 3.36 6.48 -12.08
CA SER A 122 2.18 7.32 -11.91
C SER A 122 2.08 8.35 -13.05
N ALA A 123 0.91 9.00 -13.16
CA ALA A 123 0.70 10.10 -14.09
C ALA A 123 1.63 11.29 -13.78
N MET A 124 1.93 12.11 -14.79
CA MET A 124 2.87 13.23 -14.66
C MET A 124 2.37 14.31 -13.69
N GLY A 125 3.13 14.61 -12.64
CA GLY A 125 2.86 15.70 -11.71
C GLY A 125 1.45 15.66 -11.10
N LYS A 126 0.65 16.70 -11.37
CA LYS A 126 -0.72 16.85 -10.86
C LYS A 126 -1.81 16.50 -11.90
N THR A 127 -1.46 15.79 -12.98
CA THR A 127 -2.38 15.55 -14.11
C THR A 127 -3.61 14.75 -13.72
N THR A 128 -3.52 13.74 -12.84
CA THR A 128 -4.71 13.01 -12.34
C THR A 128 -5.73 13.95 -11.70
N ASN A 129 -5.28 14.87 -10.85
CA ASN A 129 -6.15 15.85 -10.21
C ASN A 129 -6.76 16.82 -11.23
N LYS A 130 -5.96 17.23 -12.23
CA LYS A 130 -6.44 18.08 -13.34
C LYS A 130 -7.49 17.39 -14.19
N LEU A 131 -7.33 16.10 -14.47
CA LEU A 131 -8.31 15.28 -15.20
C LEU A 131 -9.63 15.18 -14.43
N ILE A 132 -9.59 14.97 -13.12
CA ILE A 132 -10.80 14.94 -12.27
C ILE A 132 -11.53 16.29 -12.34
N VAL A 133 -10.81 17.39 -12.13
CA VAL A 133 -11.40 18.74 -12.18
C VAL A 133 -11.94 19.06 -13.58
N ALA A 134 -11.27 18.62 -14.65
CA ALA A 134 -11.76 18.75 -16.02
C ALA A 134 -13.09 18.02 -16.22
N GLY A 135 -13.22 16.78 -15.70
CA GLY A 135 -14.46 16.01 -15.74
C GLY A 135 -15.59 16.68 -14.96
N GLU A 136 -15.31 17.17 -13.74
CA GLU A 136 -16.28 17.92 -12.93
C GLU A 136 -16.80 19.17 -13.66
N LYS A 137 -15.89 19.96 -14.24
CA LYS A 137 -16.25 21.18 -15.01
C LYS A 137 -17.04 20.86 -16.28
N ALA A 138 -16.67 19.81 -16.99
CA ALA A 138 -17.40 19.34 -18.17
C ALA A 138 -18.85 19.00 -17.79
N ALA A 139 -19.04 18.26 -16.69
CA ALA A 139 -20.36 17.87 -16.23
C ALA A 139 -21.23 19.06 -15.78
N SER A 140 -20.65 20.08 -15.15
CA SER A 140 -21.42 21.14 -14.49
C SER A 140 -21.58 22.44 -15.27
N CYS A 141 -20.59 22.88 -16.07
CA CYS A 141 -20.47 24.31 -16.39
C CYS A 141 -20.25 24.65 -17.87
N VAL A 142 -19.79 23.71 -18.70
CA VAL A 142 -19.21 24.10 -20.00
C VAL A 142 -19.95 23.46 -21.18
N SER A 143 -20.23 24.25 -22.22
CA SER A 143 -20.78 23.76 -23.51
C SER A 143 -19.66 23.38 -24.48
N ASP A 144 -18.51 24.06 -24.42
CA ASP A 144 -17.32 23.81 -25.24
C ASP A 144 -16.13 23.37 -24.38
N VAL A 145 -15.75 22.10 -24.48
CA VAL A 145 -14.67 21.48 -23.70
C VAL A 145 -13.31 22.13 -23.94
N SER A 146 -13.11 22.82 -25.08
CA SER A 146 -11.85 23.51 -25.39
C SER A 146 -11.52 24.64 -24.42
N GLU A 147 -12.52 25.19 -23.71
CA GLU A 147 -12.35 26.24 -22.70
C GLU A 147 -11.87 25.71 -21.34
N ILE A 148 -11.78 24.39 -21.17
CA ILE A 148 -11.37 23.79 -19.89
C ILE A 148 -9.85 23.95 -19.70
N ASN A 149 -9.46 24.91 -18.87
CA ASN A 149 -8.06 25.20 -18.53
C ASN A 149 -7.26 23.96 -18.09
N GLU A 150 -7.89 23.04 -17.36
CA GLU A 150 -7.24 21.80 -16.91
C GLU A 150 -6.89 20.86 -18.06
N LEU A 151 -7.73 20.78 -19.10
CA LEU A 151 -7.44 20.02 -20.32
C LEU A 151 -6.25 20.64 -21.06
N SER A 152 -6.28 21.96 -21.27
CA SER A 152 -5.18 22.70 -21.90
C SER A 152 -3.85 22.50 -21.16
N PHE A 153 -3.87 22.56 -19.83
CA PHE A 153 -2.71 22.29 -18.99
C PHE A 153 -2.16 20.86 -19.21
N VAL A 154 -3.04 19.85 -19.23
CA VAL A 154 -2.64 18.46 -19.48
C VAL A 154 -1.99 18.33 -20.86
N LYS A 155 -2.61 18.89 -21.92
CA LYS A 155 -2.07 18.84 -23.29
C LYS A 155 -0.69 19.49 -23.38
N GLU A 156 -0.57 20.71 -22.86
CA GLU A 156 0.67 21.49 -22.94
C GLU A 156 1.81 20.83 -22.16
N LEU A 157 1.54 20.30 -20.96
CA LEU A 157 2.54 19.59 -20.18
C LEU A 157 3.13 18.40 -20.94
N HIS A 158 2.28 17.56 -21.54
CA HIS A 158 2.75 16.37 -22.26
C HIS A 158 3.46 16.74 -23.56
N TYR A 159 2.91 17.67 -24.36
CA TYR A 159 3.57 18.10 -25.59
C TYR A 159 4.90 18.79 -25.36
N ARG A 160 4.99 19.68 -24.36
CA ARG A 160 6.26 20.30 -23.98
C ARG A 160 7.28 19.26 -23.55
N THR A 161 6.87 18.29 -22.73
CA THR A 161 7.76 17.19 -22.30
C THR A 161 8.26 16.39 -23.50
N MET A 162 7.39 16.08 -24.45
CA MET A 162 7.79 15.36 -25.66
C MET A 162 8.74 16.18 -26.53
N ASP A 163 8.52 17.48 -26.69
CA ASP A 163 9.43 18.38 -27.40
C ASP A 163 10.82 18.40 -26.75
N GLU A 164 10.88 18.53 -25.41
CA GLU A 164 12.12 18.55 -24.62
C GLU A 164 12.87 17.21 -24.64
N LEU A 165 12.14 16.08 -24.76
CA LEU A 165 12.72 14.75 -24.96
C LEU A 165 12.99 14.44 -26.45
N GLY A 166 12.54 15.32 -27.35
CA GLY A 166 12.58 15.17 -28.82
C GLY A 166 11.85 13.94 -29.34
N LEU A 167 10.65 13.67 -28.82
CA LEU A 167 9.76 12.60 -29.25
C LEU A 167 8.69 13.13 -30.21
N ASP A 168 8.20 12.27 -31.11
CA ASP A 168 7.09 12.62 -32.00
C ASP A 168 5.77 12.65 -31.23
N LYS A 169 5.04 13.78 -31.33
CA LYS A 169 3.73 14.02 -30.69
C LYS A 169 2.67 12.99 -31.10
N SER A 170 2.83 12.38 -32.29
CA SER A 170 1.94 11.32 -32.80
C SER A 170 1.77 10.15 -31.82
N LEU A 171 2.75 9.91 -30.95
CA LEU A 171 2.73 8.86 -29.92
C LEU A 171 1.51 8.95 -28.98
N ILE A 172 1.06 10.16 -28.64
CA ILE A 172 -0.05 10.38 -27.70
C ILE A 172 -1.25 11.10 -28.30
N THR A 173 -1.20 11.49 -29.59
CA THR A 173 -2.28 12.23 -30.24
C THR A 173 -3.63 11.53 -30.10
N ASP A 174 -3.69 10.21 -30.35
CA ASP A 174 -4.92 9.41 -30.19
C ASP A 174 -5.45 9.43 -28.75
N HIS A 175 -4.57 9.49 -27.73
CA HIS A 175 -4.98 9.58 -26.34
C HIS A 175 -5.59 10.95 -26.02
N ILE A 176 -5.00 12.02 -26.54
CA ILE A 176 -5.51 13.39 -26.39
C ILE A 176 -6.89 13.52 -27.07
N GLU A 177 -7.03 13.00 -28.29
CA GLU A 177 -8.30 13.02 -29.03
C GLU A 177 -9.38 12.21 -28.30
N LYS A 178 -9.05 11.02 -27.79
CA LYS A 178 -9.98 10.21 -26.97
C LYS A 178 -10.38 10.91 -25.67
N LEU A 179 -9.44 11.59 -25.00
CA LEU A 179 -9.69 12.40 -23.81
C LEU A 179 -10.66 13.54 -24.11
N GLU A 180 -10.44 14.28 -25.19
CA GLU A 180 -11.34 15.36 -25.63
C GLU A 180 -12.73 14.84 -25.98
N ARG A 181 -12.82 13.72 -26.70
CA ARG A 181 -14.10 13.07 -27.04
C ARG A 181 -14.86 12.63 -25.79
N LEU A 182 -14.16 12.07 -24.79
CA LEU A 182 -14.76 11.67 -23.52
C LEU A 182 -15.32 12.88 -22.78
N LEU A 183 -14.53 13.95 -22.64
CA LEU A 183 -14.96 15.18 -21.98
C LEU A 183 -16.15 15.82 -22.71
N ASN A 184 -16.18 15.78 -24.05
CA ASN A 184 -17.33 16.25 -24.83
C ASN A 184 -18.57 15.40 -24.54
N GLY A 185 -18.43 14.08 -24.44
CA GLY A 185 -19.52 13.20 -24.02
C GLY A 185 -20.06 13.54 -22.63
N ILE A 186 -19.17 13.76 -21.66
CA ILE A 186 -19.53 14.19 -20.29
C ILE A 186 -20.26 15.55 -20.33
N ALA A 187 -19.75 16.49 -21.13
CA ALA A 187 -20.34 17.83 -21.26
C ALA A 187 -21.74 17.82 -21.90
N VAL A 188 -21.99 16.93 -22.87
CA VAL A 188 -23.29 16.76 -23.51
C VAL A 188 -24.28 16.09 -22.56
N LEU A 189 -23.85 15.04 -21.84
CA LEU A 189 -24.72 14.28 -20.93
C LEU A 189 -24.97 14.98 -19.60
N LYS A 190 -24.11 15.94 -19.23
CA LYS A 190 -24.13 16.61 -17.91
C LYS A 190 -24.07 15.62 -16.75
N ASP A 191 -23.37 14.51 -16.96
CA ASP A 191 -23.24 13.43 -15.99
C ASP A 191 -21.83 12.84 -16.04
N MET A 192 -21.26 12.58 -14.86
CA MET A 192 -19.94 11.97 -14.69
C MET A 192 -20.08 10.73 -13.80
N THR A 193 -20.36 9.60 -14.44
CA THR A 193 -20.45 8.31 -13.76
C THR A 193 -19.09 7.86 -13.21
N PRO A 194 -19.04 7.03 -12.14
CA PRO A 194 -17.80 6.43 -11.64
C PRO A 194 -16.97 5.73 -12.72
N ARG A 195 -17.64 5.05 -13.66
CA ARG A 195 -16.98 4.40 -14.80
C ARG A 195 -16.33 5.40 -15.76
N ALA A 196 -17.03 6.48 -16.09
CA ALA A 196 -16.46 7.55 -16.93
C ALA A 196 -15.27 8.22 -16.24
N ARG A 197 -15.35 8.37 -14.90
CA ARG A 197 -14.27 8.93 -14.08
C ARG A 197 -13.01 8.06 -14.12
N ASP A 198 -13.14 6.75 -13.93
CA ASP A 198 -12.01 5.81 -13.99
C ASP A 198 -11.34 5.84 -15.38
N TYR A 199 -12.15 5.84 -16.44
CA TYR A 199 -11.64 5.98 -17.80
C TYR A 199 -10.93 7.34 -18.01
N LEU A 200 -11.49 8.43 -17.50
CA LEU A 200 -10.93 9.78 -17.62
C LEU A 200 -9.56 9.92 -16.95
N VAL A 201 -9.39 9.37 -15.75
CA VAL A 201 -8.10 9.47 -15.04
C VAL A 201 -7.04 8.52 -15.60
N SER A 202 -7.44 7.43 -16.27
CA SER A 202 -6.51 6.47 -16.87
C SER A 202 -5.56 7.10 -17.89
N PHE A 203 -6.01 8.14 -18.60
CA PHE A 203 -5.20 8.85 -19.59
C PHE A 203 -3.88 9.39 -19.03
N GLY A 204 -3.85 9.77 -17.74
CA GLY A 204 -2.64 10.30 -17.10
C GLY A 204 -1.49 9.30 -17.10
N GLU A 205 -1.73 8.08 -16.60
CA GLU A 205 -0.71 7.04 -16.55
C GLU A 205 -0.41 6.48 -17.95
N CYS A 206 -1.44 6.29 -18.78
CA CYS A 206 -1.29 5.80 -20.16
C CYS A 206 -0.35 6.70 -20.99
N MET A 207 -0.46 8.03 -20.88
CA MET A 207 0.44 8.95 -21.59
C MET A 207 1.84 8.95 -20.95
N SER A 208 1.94 8.97 -19.63
CA SER A 208 3.24 9.02 -18.94
C SER A 208 4.15 7.82 -19.26
N THR A 209 3.60 6.60 -19.27
CA THR A 209 4.36 5.38 -19.54
C THR A 209 4.80 5.28 -21.00
N ARG A 210 3.96 5.73 -21.93
CA ARG A 210 4.29 5.78 -23.36
C ARG A 210 5.43 6.76 -23.64
N ILE A 211 5.35 7.97 -23.10
CA ILE A 211 6.41 8.98 -23.24
C ILE A 211 7.73 8.43 -22.68
N PHE A 212 7.70 7.86 -21.47
CA PHE A 212 8.92 7.36 -20.83
C PHE A 212 9.54 6.17 -21.57
N ALA A 213 8.74 5.19 -22.00
CA ALA A 213 9.22 4.06 -22.79
C ALA A 213 9.80 4.52 -24.15
N ALA A 214 9.14 5.45 -24.83
CA ALA A 214 9.66 6.00 -26.08
C ALA A 214 10.98 6.75 -25.87
N TYR A 215 11.12 7.49 -24.78
CA TYR A 215 12.36 8.15 -24.42
C TYR A 215 13.50 7.17 -24.13
N LEU A 216 13.27 6.13 -23.32
CA LEU A 216 14.26 5.07 -23.08
C LEU A 216 14.74 4.43 -24.39
N ASN A 217 13.81 4.06 -25.28
CA ASN A 217 14.17 3.50 -26.59
C ASN A 217 14.99 4.47 -27.44
N LYS A 218 14.65 5.77 -27.41
CA LYS A 218 15.40 6.82 -28.13
C LYS A 218 16.86 6.93 -27.66
N ILE A 219 17.12 6.75 -26.36
CA ILE A 219 18.49 6.78 -25.81
C ILE A 219 19.18 5.42 -25.86
N GLY A 220 18.63 4.43 -26.58
CA GLY A 220 19.23 3.12 -26.78
C GLY A 220 18.90 2.08 -25.71
N VAL A 221 17.98 2.38 -24.79
CA VAL A 221 17.55 1.48 -23.73
C VAL A 221 16.27 0.78 -24.14
N LYS A 222 16.38 -0.50 -24.44
CA LYS A 222 15.25 -1.29 -24.91
C LYS A 222 14.19 -1.41 -23.83
N SER A 223 13.01 -0.86 -24.09
CA SER A 223 11.88 -0.85 -23.15
C SER A 223 10.55 -1.07 -23.86
N ARG A 224 9.58 -1.63 -23.14
CA ARG A 224 8.24 -1.91 -23.66
C ARG A 224 7.19 -1.37 -22.72
N GLN A 225 6.27 -0.57 -23.25
CA GLN A 225 5.15 -0.02 -22.49
C GLN A 225 4.05 -1.07 -22.33
N TYR A 226 3.43 -1.09 -21.15
CA TYR A 226 2.31 -1.95 -20.82
C TYR A 226 1.20 -1.19 -20.10
N ASP A 227 -0.03 -1.36 -20.58
CA ASP A 227 -1.21 -0.96 -19.85
C ASP A 227 -1.60 -2.09 -18.90
N ALA A 228 -1.71 -1.80 -17.61
CA ALA A 228 -2.00 -2.78 -16.57
C ALA A 228 -3.27 -3.59 -16.90
N PHE A 229 -4.31 -2.90 -17.38
CA PHE A 229 -5.59 -3.47 -17.77
C PHE A 229 -5.52 -4.46 -18.96
N ASP A 230 -4.43 -4.46 -19.74
CA ASP A 230 -4.23 -5.39 -20.87
C ASP A 230 -3.27 -6.55 -20.54
N ILE A 231 -2.51 -6.47 -19.45
CA ILE A 231 -1.53 -7.50 -19.07
C ILE A 231 -1.98 -8.42 -17.93
N GLY A 232 -3.26 -8.34 -17.55
CA GLY A 232 -3.83 -9.25 -16.55
C GLY A 232 -4.06 -8.65 -15.17
N PHE A 233 -4.08 -7.32 -15.02
CA PHE A 233 -4.68 -6.71 -13.81
C PHE A 233 -6.20 -6.85 -13.85
N ILE A 234 -6.72 -7.84 -13.12
CA ILE A 234 -8.15 -8.17 -13.08
C ILE A 234 -8.72 -7.69 -11.75
N THR A 235 -9.76 -6.87 -11.80
CA THR A 235 -10.36 -6.25 -10.62
C THR A 235 -11.86 -6.58 -10.47
N THR A 236 -12.46 -6.21 -9.35
CA THR A 236 -13.90 -6.03 -9.26
C THR A 236 -14.35 -4.86 -10.15
N ASP A 237 -15.66 -4.71 -10.36
CA ASP A 237 -16.26 -3.63 -11.14
C ASP A 237 -16.66 -2.42 -10.27
N ASP A 238 -16.16 -2.36 -9.03
CA ASP A 238 -16.38 -1.26 -8.08
C ASP A 238 -15.48 -0.07 -8.46
N PHE A 239 -15.90 0.68 -9.49
CA PHE A 239 -15.15 1.83 -10.01
C PHE A 239 -14.75 2.81 -8.89
N THR A 240 -13.65 3.54 -9.10
CA THR A 240 -12.97 4.46 -8.16
C THR A 240 -12.20 3.82 -7.01
N ASN A 241 -12.47 2.54 -6.69
CA ASN A 241 -11.80 1.81 -5.61
C ASN A 241 -11.89 0.29 -5.84
N ALA A 242 -11.53 -0.18 -7.03
CA ALA A 242 -11.68 -1.58 -7.40
C ALA A 242 -10.66 -2.47 -6.69
N ASP A 243 -11.10 -3.62 -6.21
CA ASP A 243 -10.23 -4.60 -5.56
C ASP A 243 -9.56 -5.52 -6.60
N ILE A 244 -8.28 -5.82 -6.39
CA ILE A 244 -7.52 -6.78 -7.21
C ILE A 244 -7.98 -8.20 -6.89
N LEU A 245 -8.28 -8.98 -7.93
CA LEU A 245 -8.65 -10.38 -7.80
C LEU A 245 -7.42 -11.29 -7.89
N GLU A 246 -7.45 -12.42 -7.17
CA GLU A 246 -6.35 -13.41 -7.12
C GLU A 246 -5.89 -13.91 -8.50
N ALA A 247 -6.78 -13.94 -9.49
CA ALA A 247 -6.43 -14.29 -10.87
C ALA A 247 -5.38 -13.36 -11.51
N THR A 248 -5.18 -12.15 -10.95
CA THR A 248 -4.19 -11.17 -11.41
C THR A 248 -2.77 -11.69 -11.31
N TYR A 249 -2.40 -12.31 -10.18
CA TYR A 249 -1.02 -12.72 -9.93
C TYR A 249 -0.45 -13.66 -11.00
N PRO A 250 -1.11 -14.80 -11.33
CA PRO A 250 -0.63 -15.67 -12.40
C PRO A 250 -0.76 -15.04 -13.79
N ALA A 251 -1.78 -14.20 -14.05
CA ALA A 251 -1.98 -13.58 -15.36
C ALA A 251 -0.85 -12.59 -15.69
N VAL A 252 -0.53 -11.69 -14.75
CA VAL A 252 0.56 -10.72 -14.88
C VAL A 252 1.91 -11.43 -15.00
N ALA A 253 2.15 -12.44 -14.17
CA ALA A 253 3.39 -13.21 -14.21
C ALA A 253 3.60 -13.88 -15.57
N ASN A 254 2.59 -14.58 -16.06
CA ASN A 254 2.65 -15.25 -17.36
C ASN A 254 2.92 -14.27 -18.51
N LYS A 255 2.25 -13.10 -18.51
CA LYS A 255 2.42 -12.12 -19.58
C LYS A 255 3.81 -11.51 -19.56
N LEU A 256 4.28 -11.03 -18.41
CA LEU A 256 5.59 -10.37 -18.30
C LEU A 256 6.75 -11.35 -18.51
N HIS A 257 6.70 -12.57 -17.97
CA HIS A 257 7.74 -13.57 -18.21
C HIS A 257 7.78 -14.04 -19.68
N SER A 258 6.62 -14.29 -20.30
CA SER A 258 6.58 -14.71 -21.71
C SER A 258 7.21 -13.66 -22.63
N ASP A 259 6.83 -12.40 -22.42
CA ASP A 259 7.32 -11.28 -23.20
C ASP A 259 8.81 -10.99 -22.95
N TRP A 260 9.28 -11.17 -21.72
CA TRP A 260 10.69 -11.01 -21.35
C TRP A 260 11.56 -12.12 -21.93
N ASN A 261 11.12 -13.39 -21.83
CA ASN A 261 11.87 -14.54 -22.36
C ASN A 261 11.96 -14.54 -23.89
N ASN A 262 10.95 -13.99 -24.57
CA ASN A 262 10.95 -13.89 -26.03
C ASN A 262 11.82 -12.73 -26.52
N ASP A 263 11.65 -11.55 -25.93
CA ASP A 263 12.32 -10.34 -26.37
C ASP A 263 12.57 -9.40 -25.17
N PRO A 264 13.69 -9.59 -24.44
CA PRO A 264 13.99 -8.84 -23.22
C PRO A 264 13.96 -7.34 -23.46
N ALA A 265 13.11 -6.65 -22.70
CA ALA A 265 12.90 -5.21 -22.76
C ALA A 265 12.38 -4.75 -21.39
N ILE A 266 12.89 -3.65 -20.86
CA ILE A 266 12.46 -3.10 -19.56
C ILE A 266 10.94 -2.83 -19.61
N PRO A 267 10.11 -3.50 -18.80
CA PRO A 267 8.67 -3.26 -18.80
C PRO A 267 8.34 -1.94 -18.13
N ILE A 268 7.62 -1.06 -18.82
CA ILE A 268 7.11 0.23 -18.30
C ILE A 268 5.59 0.12 -18.16
N VAL A 269 5.13 -0.16 -16.94
CA VAL A 269 3.74 -0.50 -16.63
C VAL A 269 2.99 0.72 -16.04
N THR A 270 1.75 0.93 -16.45
CA THR A 270 0.87 1.93 -15.82
C THR A 270 0.62 1.54 -14.36
N GLY A 271 0.77 2.48 -13.42
CA GLY A 271 0.23 2.33 -12.06
C GLY A 271 -1.30 2.31 -12.05
N PHE A 272 -1.90 2.21 -10.85
CA PHE A 272 -3.28 2.59 -10.45
C PHE A 272 -4.47 2.05 -11.28
N LEU A 273 -4.25 1.32 -12.37
CA LEU A 273 -5.27 0.85 -13.30
C LEU A 273 -5.43 -0.66 -13.28
N GLY A 274 -6.63 -1.10 -13.63
CA GLY A 274 -6.96 -2.50 -13.83
C GLY A 274 -8.15 -2.67 -14.78
N LYS A 275 -8.61 -3.90 -14.92
CA LYS A 275 -9.74 -4.29 -15.79
C LYS A 275 -10.81 -5.00 -14.98
N GLY A 276 -12.01 -4.43 -14.98
CA GLY A 276 -13.17 -5.01 -14.31
C GLY A 276 -13.52 -6.39 -14.87
N CYS A 277 -13.68 -7.38 -14.00
CA CYS A 277 -13.84 -8.77 -14.39
C CYS A 277 -15.13 -9.08 -15.17
N ARG A 278 -16.18 -8.28 -14.98
CA ARG A 278 -17.46 -8.47 -15.69
C ARG A 278 -17.61 -7.49 -16.85
N THR A 279 -17.34 -6.21 -16.60
CA THR A 279 -17.58 -5.16 -17.59
C THR A 279 -16.46 -5.04 -18.62
N CYS A 280 -15.28 -5.61 -18.32
CA CYS A 280 -14.04 -5.41 -19.08
C CYS A 280 -13.65 -3.92 -19.22
N ALA A 281 -14.24 -3.03 -18.42
CA ALA A 281 -13.93 -1.62 -18.42
C ALA A 281 -12.64 -1.36 -17.63
N ILE A 282 -11.98 -0.25 -17.95
CA ILE A 282 -10.86 0.24 -17.14
C ILE A 282 -11.40 0.65 -15.77
N THR A 283 -10.73 0.17 -14.73
CA THR A 283 -10.99 0.46 -13.33
C THR A 283 -9.78 1.12 -12.71
N THR A 284 -10.01 1.84 -11.62
CA THR A 284 -8.94 2.39 -10.80
C THR A 284 -8.86 1.72 -9.44
N LEU A 285 -7.64 1.59 -8.94
CA LEU A 285 -7.30 0.86 -7.71
C LEU A 285 -7.46 1.70 -6.42
N GLY A 286 -8.03 2.90 -6.53
CA GLY A 286 -8.22 3.80 -5.39
C GLY A 286 -6.90 4.38 -4.82
N ARG A 287 -6.91 4.67 -3.52
CA ARG A 287 -5.80 5.38 -2.84
C ARG A 287 -4.54 4.51 -2.80
N GLY A 288 -3.41 5.13 -3.18
CA GLY A 288 -2.12 4.43 -3.26
C GLY A 288 -2.06 3.40 -4.41
N GLY A 289 -2.93 3.52 -5.42
CA GLY A 289 -3.05 2.50 -6.45
C GLY A 289 -1.78 2.22 -7.26
N SER A 290 -0.95 3.22 -7.57
CA SER A 290 0.32 2.95 -8.27
C SER A 290 1.31 2.17 -7.38
N ASP A 291 1.28 2.39 -6.06
CA ASP A 291 2.07 1.56 -5.12
C ASP A 291 1.49 0.13 -5.08
N LEU A 292 0.15 -0.01 -5.10
CA LEU A 292 -0.52 -1.31 -5.12
C LEU A 292 -0.19 -2.10 -6.40
N THR A 293 -0.12 -1.44 -7.55
CA THR A 293 0.38 -2.04 -8.80
C THR A 293 1.78 -2.62 -8.60
N ALA A 294 2.70 -1.84 -8.02
CA ALA A 294 4.08 -2.27 -7.83
C ALA A 294 4.19 -3.49 -6.91
N THR A 295 3.48 -3.49 -5.78
CA THR A 295 3.46 -4.64 -4.87
C THR A 295 2.76 -5.86 -5.46
N THR A 296 1.76 -5.66 -6.32
CA THR A 296 1.05 -6.75 -7.01
C THR A 296 1.96 -7.43 -8.02
N ILE A 297 2.71 -6.65 -8.80
CA ILE A 297 3.73 -7.19 -9.71
C ILE A 297 4.82 -7.91 -8.90
N GLY A 298 5.30 -7.31 -7.81
CA GLY A 298 6.28 -7.94 -6.91
C GLY A 298 5.84 -9.32 -6.43
N LYS A 299 4.61 -9.42 -5.91
CA LYS A 299 4.01 -10.70 -5.48
C LYS A 299 3.80 -11.67 -6.65
N GLY A 300 3.27 -11.19 -7.77
CA GLY A 300 2.97 -12.02 -8.94
C GLY A 300 4.21 -12.67 -9.55
N LEU A 301 5.32 -11.92 -9.63
CA LEU A 301 6.60 -12.38 -10.19
C LEU A 301 7.53 -13.02 -9.14
N GLY A 302 7.20 -12.97 -7.84
CA GLY A 302 8.05 -13.50 -6.78
C GLY A 302 9.40 -12.78 -6.64
N LEU A 303 9.40 -11.45 -6.81
CA LEU A 303 10.63 -10.65 -6.88
C LEU A 303 11.30 -10.47 -5.51
N ARG A 304 12.61 -10.19 -5.52
CA ARG A 304 13.44 -10.05 -4.32
C ARG A 304 13.02 -8.86 -3.44
N GLU A 305 12.70 -7.74 -4.05
CA GLU A 305 12.23 -6.55 -3.34
C GLU A 305 11.37 -5.65 -4.26
N ILE A 306 10.54 -4.83 -3.63
CA ILE A 306 9.75 -3.78 -4.28
C ILE A 306 10.32 -2.43 -3.85
N GLN A 307 10.72 -1.59 -4.80
CA GLN A 307 11.28 -0.27 -4.52
C GLN A 307 10.27 0.82 -4.84
N VAL A 308 10.06 1.73 -3.90
CA VAL A 308 9.26 2.95 -4.06
C VAL A 308 10.18 4.15 -3.97
N TRP A 309 10.30 4.87 -5.08
CA TRP A 309 11.19 6.02 -5.21
C TRP A 309 10.45 7.33 -4.92
N LYS A 310 11.00 8.10 -3.98
CA LYS A 310 10.50 9.38 -3.48
C LYS A 310 11.57 10.47 -3.59
N ASP A 311 11.36 11.58 -2.91
CA ASP A 311 12.20 12.78 -2.86
C ASP A 311 12.96 12.94 -1.53
N VAL A 312 12.78 12.00 -0.59
CA VAL A 312 13.45 11.95 0.72
C VAL A 312 14.12 10.59 0.94
N ASP A 313 15.11 10.55 1.83
CA ASP A 313 15.94 9.37 2.16
C ASP A 313 15.17 8.29 2.95
N GLY A 314 14.08 7.79 2.37
CA GLY A 314 13.21 6.79 2.97
C GLY A 314 12.06 7.40 3.77
N VAL A 315 11.75 6.77 4.89
CA VAL A 315 10.80 7.27 5.90
C VAL A 315 11.61 7.94 7.00
N LEU A 316 11.19 9.14 7.41
CA LEU A 316 11.90 9.93 8.40
C LEU A 316 11.23 9.85 9.77
N THR A 317 11.96 10.21 10.83
CA THR A 317 11.47 10.27 12.22
C THR A 317 10.35 11.30 12.44
N CYS A 318 10.21 12.28 11.53
CA CYS A 318 9.09 13.21 11.44
C CYS A 318 9.10 13.91 10.07
N ASP A 319 8.10 14.75 9.77
CA ASP A 319 8.10 15.56 8.55
C ASP A 319 9.27 16.57 8.56
N PRO A 320 10.17 16.55 7.54
CA PRO A 320 11.33 17.44 7.49
C PRO A 320 10.96 18.91 7.28
N ASN A 321 9.74 19.20 6.78
CA ASN A 321 9.22 20.56 6.68
C ASN A 321 8.80 21.12 8.04
N ILE A 322 8.45 20.26 8.99
CA ILE A 322 8.12 20.66 10.37
C ILE A 322 9.40 20.83 11.18
N TYR A 323 10.32 19.87 11.07
CA TYR A 323 11.58 19.86 11.80
C TYR A 323 12.76 19.44 10.92
N PRO A 324 13.73 20.33 10.65
CA PRO A 324 14.87 20.03 9.78
C PRO A 324 15.80 18.94 10.29
N GLY A 325 15.82 18.66 11.60
CA GLY A 325 16.61 17.58 12.21
C GLY A 325 15.98 16.18 12.06
N ALA A 326 15.04 15.99 11.12
CA ALA A 326 14.43 14.70 10.87
C ALA A 326 15.48 13.70 10.32
N GLU A 327 15.56 12.52 10.93
CA GLU A 327 16.55 11.50 10.56
C GLU A 327 15.89 10.35 9.77
N PRO A 328 16.61 9.71 8.84
CA PRO A 328 16.13 8.49 8.18
C PRO A 328 15.93 7.34 9.15
N VAL A 329 14.77 6.67 9.05
CA VAL A 329 14.47 5.44 9.79
C VAL A 329 14.88 4.25 8.91
N PRO A 330 15.95 3.50 9.22
CA PRO A 330 16.49 2.51 8.29
C PRO A 330 15.60 1.27 8.13
N TYR A 331 14.86 0.88 9.17
CA TYR A 331 14.05 -0.33 9.19
C TYR A 331 12.67 -0.07 9.79
N LEU A 332 11.64 -0.59 9.14
CA LEU A 332 10.27 -0.57 9.62
C LEU A 332 9.64 -1.96 9.51
N THR A 333 8.67 -2.22 10.37
CA THR A 333 7.72 -3.32 10.14
C THR A 333 6.56 -2.87 9.25
N PHE A 334 5.88 -3.80 8.57
CA PHE A 334 4.65 -3.49 7.83
C PHE A 334 3.57 -2.86 8.71
N ASP A 335 3.48 -3.26 9.98
CA ASP A 335 2.50 -2.69 10.93
C ASP A 335 2.88 -1.23 11.29
N GLU A 336 4.16 -0.93 11.53
CA GLU A 336 4.62 0.46 11.73
C GLU A 336 4.38 1.32 10.50
N ALA A 337 4.71 0.81 9.30
CA ALA A 337 4.53 1.53 8.05
C ALA A 337 3.05 1.82 7.76
N ALA A 338 2.15 0.89 8.08
CA ALA A 338 0.71 1.06 7.89
C ALA A 338 0.16 2.19 8.78
N GLU A 339 0.56 2.24 10.06
CA GLU A 339 0.14 3.30 10.98
C GLU A 339 0.72 4.65 10.55
N LEU A 340 1.99 4.70 10.16
CA LEU A 340 2.62 5.92 9.64
C LEU A 340 1.85 6.49 8.44
N ALA A 341 1.56 5.64 7.45
CA ALA A 341 0.86 6.04 6.24
C ALA A 341 -0.57 6.52 6.52
N TYR A 342 -1.27 5.88 7.45
CA TYR A 342 -2.63 6.24 7.83
C TYR A 342 -2.72 7.66 8.42
N PHE A 343 -1.78 8.03 9.28
CA PHE A 343 -1.75 9.38 9.90
C PHE A 343 -1.10 10.46 9.03
N GLY A 344 -0.73 10.15 7.79
CA GLY A 344 -0.29 11.14 6.80
C GLY A 344 1.22 11.24 6.61
N ALA A 345 2.02 10.33 7.18
CA ALA A 345 3.41 10.21 6.76
C ALA A 345 3.45 9.81 5.28
N GLN A 346 4.35 10.42 4.51
CA GLN A 346 4.53 10.09 3.11
C GLN A 346 5.21 8.71 2.95
N VAL A 347 4.49 7.64 3.24
CA VAL A 347 4.89 6.22 3.06
C VAL A 347 3.96 5.57 2.03
N LEU A 348 3.92 4.25 1.93
CA LEU A 348 2.97 3.50 1.13
C LEU A 348 1.63 3.38 1.86
N HIS A 349 0.52 3.53 1.13
CA HIS A 349 -0.81 3.30 1.68
C HIS A 349 -0.97 1.88 2.27
N PRO A 350 -1.69 1.68 3.40
CA PRO A 350 -1.83 0.35 4.00
C PRO A 350 -2.37 -0.71 3.03
N GLN A 351 -3.33 -0.35 2.18
CA GLN A 351 -3.87 -1.28 1.19
C GLN A 351 -2.84 -1.71 0.14
N SER A 352 -1.90 -0.83 -0.24
CA SER A 352 -0.86 -1.17 -1.20
C SER A 352 0.19 -2.09 -0.60
N MET A 353 0.39 -2.12 0.71
CA MET A 353 1.34 -3.06 1.32
C MET A 353 0.79 -4.50 1.43
N ARG A 354 -0.52 -4.74 1.22
CA ARG A 354 -1.12 -6.09 1.38
C ARG A 354 -0.42 -7.17 0.54
N PRO A 355 -0.19 -7.00 -0.78
CA PRO A 355 0.48 -8.04 -1.56
C PRO A 355 1.91 -8.31 -1.10
N ALA A 356 2.65 -7.27 -0.72
CA ALA A 356 4.01 -7.41 -0.20
C ALA A 356 4.03 -8.15 1.15
N ARG A 357 3.10 -7.84 2.05
CA ARG A 357 2.95 -8.51 3.35
C ARG A 357 2.58 -9.99 3.19
N GLU A 358 1.67 -10.31 2.29
CA GLU A 358 1.23 -11.69 2.02
C GLU A 358 2.31 -12.52 1.34
N GLY A 359 3.05 -11.92 0.40
CA GLY A 359 4.18 -12.54 -0.29
C GLY A 359 5.48 -12.56 0.51
N ASP A 360 5.50 -11.95 1.70
CA ASP A 360 6.70 -11.71 2.51
C ASP A 360 7.86 -11.05 1.73
N ILE A 361 7.49 -10.10 0.84
CA ILE A 361 8.43 -9.39 -0.03
C ILE A 361 8.78 -8.04 0.60
N PRO A 362 10.06 -7.76 0.88
CA PRO A 362 10.47 -6.48 1.42
C PRO A 362 10.13 -5.31 0.50
N VAL A 363 9.68 -4.20 1.10
CA VAL A 363 9.47 -2.94 0.40
C VAL A 363 10.54 -1.95 0.81
N ARG A 364 11.21 -1.32 -0.15
CA ARG A 364 12.25 -0.32 0.10
C ARG A 364 11.80 1.05 -0.36
N VAL A 365 11.79 2.04 0.53
CA VAL A 365 11.55 3.45 0.17
C VAL A 365 12.91 4.11 -0.06
N LYS A 366 13.15 4.60 -1.27
CA LYS A 366 14.43 5.22 -1.70
C LYS A 366 14.24 6.67 -2.14
N ASN A 367 15.33 7.44 -2.15
CA ASN A 367 15.36 8.80 -2.67
C ASN A 367 15.90 8.85 -4.10
N SER A 368 15.13 9.42 -5.02
CA SER A 368 15.56 9.66 -6.41
C SER A 368 16.71 10.68 -6.51
N TYR A 369 16.85 11.60 -5.56
CA TYR A 369 17.94 12.57 -5.51
C TYR A 369 19.20 12.05 -4.81
N ASN A 370 19.08 10.95 -4.07
CA ASN A 370 20.20 10.31 -3.37
C ASN A 370 20.13 8.77 -3.55
N PRO A 371 20.40 8.25 -4.76
CA PRO A 371 20.15 6.84 -5.10
C PRO A 371 21.00 5.82 -4.32
N ASN A 372 22.14 6.29 -3.80
CA ASN A 372 23.09 5.51 -3.02
C ASN A 372 22.71 5.39 -1.54
N ALA A 373 21.77 6.21 -1.05
CA ALA A 373 21.25 6.03 0.30
C ALA A 373 20.56 4.67 0.45
N PRO A 374 20.70 4.01 1.62
CA PRO A 374 20.06 2.72 1.85
C PRO A 374 18.52 2.82 1.84
N GLY A 375 18.00 4.01 2.14
CA GLY A 375 16.57 4.28 2.31
C GLY A 375 16.02 3.55 3.54
N THR A 376 14.73 3.26 3.50
CA THR A 376 14.02 2.51 4.55
C THR A 376 13.58 1.17 4.03
N LEU A 377 13.94 0.09 4.73
CA LEU A 377 13.50 -1.26 4.44
C LEU A 377 12.32 -1.65 5.33
N ILE A 378 11.17 -1.93 4.71
CA ILE A 378 9.93 -2.36 5.36
C ILE A 378 9.82 -3.88 5.22
N THR A 379 9.74 -4.58 6.35
CA THR A 379 9.70 -6.05 6.42
C THR A 379 8.63 -6.52 7.41
N LYS A 380 8.43 -7.83 7.53
CA LYS A 380 7.50 -8.41 8.51
C LYS A 380 7.93 -8.20 9.96
N SER A 381 9.23 -8.22 10.22
CA SER A 381 9.80 -8.07 11.57
C SER A 381 11.18 -7.47 11.51
N ARG A 382 11.54 -6.68 12.52
CA ARG A 382 12.89 -6.12 12.72
C ARG A 382 13.32 -6.25 14.18
N ASP A 383 14.59 -6.01 14.47
CA ASP A 383 15.06 -5.94 15.85
C ASP A 383 14.44 -4.73 16.57
N MET A 384 13.72 -5.01 17.66
CA MET A 384 13.05 -4.02 18.51
C MET A 384 13.80 -3.77 19.83
N SER A 385 14.95 -4.42 20.06
CA SER A 385 15.69 -4.37 21.33
C SER A 385 16.12 -2.95 21.73
N LYS A 386 16.50 -2.13 20.75
CA LYS A 386 16.91 -0.73 20.93
C LYS A 386 15.83 0.29 20.57
N ALA A 387 14.75 -0.13 19.91
CA ALA A 387 13.71 0.76 19.44
C ALA A 387 12.80 1.20 20.60
N ILE A 388 12.71 2.52 20.83
CA ILE A 388 11.75 3.13 21.76
C ILE A 388 10.66 3.82 20.95
N LEU A 389 11.02 4.90 20.26
CA LEU A 389 10.17 5.62 19.34
C LEU A 389 10.77 5.52 17.94
N THR A 390 9.91 5.32 16.95
CA THR A 390 10.30 5.14 15.55
C THR A 390 10.07 6.44 14.78
N SER A 391 8.91 7.08 14.94
CA SER A 391 8.58 8.33 14.24
C SER A 391 7.40 9.06 14.88
N ILE A 392 7.30 10.37 14.63
CA ILE A 392 6.24 11.28 15.07
C ILE A 392 5.54 11.83 13.83
N VAL A 393 4.24 11.62 13.74
CA VAL A 393 3.41 12.08 12.61
C VAL A 393 2.42 13.13 13.09
N LEU A 394 2.18 14.14 12.26
CA LEU A 394 1.21 15.20 12.51
C LEU A 394 0.12 15.21 11.44
N LYS A 395 -1.15 15.01 11.85
CA LYS A 395 -2.33 15.26 11.02
C LYS A 395 -3.00 16.55 11.48
N ARG A 396 -3.01 17.56 10.61
CA ARG A 396 -3.54 18.91 10.90
C ARG A 396 -5.01 19.07 10.55
N ASN A 397 -5.61 20.15 11.05
CA ASN A 397 -6.96 20.60 10.69
C ASN A 397 -8.00 19.48 10.81
N VAL A 398 -7.91 18.72 11.88
CA VAL A 398 -8.83 17.65 12.21
C VAL A 398 -10.02 18.24 12.97
N THR A 399 -11.22 17.75 12.64
CA THR A 399 -12.45 18.06 13.40
C THR A 399 -12.67 16.97 14.43
N MET A 400 -12.83 17.37 15.70
CA MET A 400 -13.15 16.49 16.82
C MET A 400 -14.60 16.69 17.26
N LEU A 401 -15.31 15.61 17.57
CA LEU A 401 -16.65 15.62 18.14
C LEU A 401 -16.64 14.94 19.49
N ASP A 402 -17.24 15.59 20.49
CA ASP A 402 -17.55 14.99 21.79
C ASP A 402 -19.05 14.73 21.88
N ILE A 403 -19.41 13.46 22.06
CA ILE A 403 -20.79 12.98 22.16
C ILE A 403 -21.00 12.50 23.60
N VAL A 404 -21.81 13.23 24.38
CA VAL A 404 -22.05 12.96 25.79
C VAL A 404 -23.50 12.53 26.01
N SER A 405 -23.69 11.34 26.59
CA SER A 405 -25.02 10.84 26.94
C SER A 405 -24.96 9.91 28.14
N THR A 406 -25.71 10.23 29.19
CA THR A 406 -25.89 9.33 30.35
C THR A 406 -26.59 8.03 29.97
N ARG A 407 -27.28 7.99 28.82
CA ARG A 407 -27.91 6.79 28.27
C ARG A 407 -26.90 5.77 27.76
N MET A 408 -25.61 6.11 27.66
CA MET A 408 -24.56 5.15 27.30
C MET A 408 -24.27 4.15 28.44
N LEU A 409 -24.52 4.54 29.69
CA LEU A 409 -24.30 3.68 30.85
C LEU A 409 -25.26 2.49 30.86
N GLY A 410 -24.71 1.29 30.72
CA GLY A 410 -25.45 0.03 30.87
C GLY A 410 -26.45 -0.29 29.74
N GLN A 411 -26.44 0.48 28.65
CA GLN A 411 -27.28 0.25 27.47
C GLN A 411 -26.43 -0.30 26.32
N PHE A 412 -26.94 -1.31 25.62
CA PHE A 412 -26.35 -1.79 24.37
C PHE A 412 -26.89 -0.97 23.19
N GLY A 413 -26.10 -0.89 22.11
CA GLY A 413 -26.54 -0.28 20.84
C GLY A 413 -26.33 1.24 20.72
N PHE A 414 -25.94 1.96 21.78
CA PHE A 414 -25.63 3.39 21.67
C PHE A 414 -24.48 3.66 20.68
N LEU A 415 -23.35 2.95 20.82
CA LEU A 415 -22.21 3.04 19.89
C LEU A 415 -22.62 2.65 18.46
N ALA A 416 -23.41 1.59 18.31
CA ALA A 416 -23.90 1.17 16.99
C ALA A 416 -24.74 2.26 16.33
N LYS A 417 -25.59 2.95 17.10
CA LYS A 417 -26.40 4.05 16.57
C LYS A 417 -25.55 5.25 16.16
N VAL A 418 -24.55 5.61 16.96
CA VAL A 418 -23.60 6.69 16.63
C VAL A 418 -22.87 6.40 15.33
N PHE A 419 -22.28 5.20 15.17
CA PHE A 419 -21.55 4.86 13.95
C PHE A 419 -22.45 4.64 12.72
N SER A 420 -23.68 4.18 12.92
CA SER A 420 -24.70 4.12 11.84
C SER A 420 -25.02 5.50 11.29
N THR A 421 -25.08 6.55 12.13
CA THR A 421 -25.28 7.92 11.65
C THR A 421 -24.12 8.39 10.75
N PHE A 422 -22.88 8.05 11.09
CA PHE A 422 -21.73 8.38 10.23
C PHE A 422 -21.74 7.60 8.91
N GLU A 423 -22.12 6.32 8.95
CA GLU A 423 -22.28 5.47 7.76
C GLU A 423 -23.36 6.04 6.81
N ASP A 424 -24.53 6.37 7.34
CA ASP A 424 -25.66 6.92 6.56
C ASP A 424 -25.27 8.24 5.86
N LEU A 425 -24.39 9.03 6.47
CA LEU A 425 -23.88 10.30 5.95
C LEU A 425 -22.61 10.15 5.09
N GLY A 426 -22.06 8.93 4.98
CA GLY A 426 -20.84 8.66 4.23
C GLY A 426 -19.60 9.37 4.78
N ILE A 427 -19.49 9.47 6.11
CA ILE A 427 -18.39 10.14 6.80
C ILE A 427 -17.51 9.10 7.49
N SER A 428 -16.21 9.16 7.21
CA SER A 428 -15.22 8.30 7.85
C SER A 428 -14.74 8.89 9.17
N VAL A 429 -14.62 8.04 10.18
CA VAL A 429 -14.10 8.38 11.51
C VAL A 429 -12.68 7.83 11.63
N ASP A 430 -11.76 8.64 12.14
CA ASP A 430 -10.34 8.30 12.29
C ASP A 430 -10.02 7.69 13.66
N VAL A 431 -10.00 8.52 14.71
CA VAL A 431 -9.59 8.16 16.06
C VAL A 431 -10.81 8.19 16.97
N VAL A 432 -10.91 7.21 17.86
CA VAL A 432 -12.00 7.09 18.83
C VAL A 432 -11.42 6.90 20.23
N ALA A 433 -12.06 7.53 21.21
CA ALA A 433 -11.83 7.34 22.64
C ALA A 433 -13.18 7.38 23.36
N THR A 434 -13.32 6.60 24.43
CA THR A 434 -14.58 6.47 25.17
C THR A 434 -14.36 6.67 26.66
N SER A 435 -15.31 7.31 27.32
CA SER A 435 -15.53 7.24 28.76
C SER A 435 -16.80 6.44 29.07
N GLU A 436 -17.22 6.41 30.32
CA GLU A 436 -18.45 5.75 30.75
C GLU A 436 -19.73 6.40 30.15
N VAL A 437 -19.69 7.70 29.86
CA VAL A 437 -20.85 8.49 29.41
C VAL A 437 -20.57 9.32 28.15
N SER A 438 -19.37 9.21 27.57
CA SER A 438 -19.01 10.00 26.40
C SER A 438 -18.16 9.23 25.39
N ILE A 439 -18.23 9.69 24.15
CA ILE A 439 -17.39 9.26 23.04
C ILE A 439 -16.76 10.51 22.45
N SER A 440 -15.45 10.53 22.33
CA SER A 440 -14.69 11.53 21.58
C SER A 440 -14.19 10.90 20.30
N LEU A 441 -14.39 11.56 19.18
CA LEU A 441 -13.98 11.04 17.87
C LEU A 441 -13.42 12.13 16.97
N THR A 442 -12.53 11.76 16.06
CA THR A 442 -12.01 12.65 15.03
C THR A 442 -12.50 12.21 13.66
N LEU A 443 -12.80 13.16 12.78
CA LEU A 443 -13.24 12.87 11.41
C LEU A 443 -12.06 12.86 10.45
N ASP A 444 -12.09 11.95 9.47
CA ASP A 444 -11.17 12.05 8.35
C ASP A 444 -11.62 13.24 7.47
N PRO A 445 -10.82 14.32 7.34
CA PRO A 445 -11.15 15.41 6.42
C PRO A 445 -11.22 14.95 4.97
N SER A 446 -10.69 13.76 4.68
CA SER A 446 -10.66 13.19 3.35
C SER A 446 -11.88 12.30 3.11
N LYS A 447 -12.98 12.90 2.62
CA LYS A 447 -13.81 12.15 1.66
C LYS A 447 -12.86 11.62 0.59
N LEU A 448 -13.08 10.39 0.11
CA LEU A 448 -12.15 9.62 -0.74
C LEU A 448 -11.45 10.44 -1.84
N TRP A 449 -12.00 11.60 -2.25
CA TRP A 449 -11.36 12.58 -3.12
C TRP A 449 -11.63 14.03 -2.69
N SER A 450 -10.62 14.68 -2.10
CA SER A 450 -10.27 16.10 -2.24
C SER A 450 -11.32 17.20 -1.98
N ARG A 451 -12.33 16.97 -1.14
CA ARG A 451 -13.12 18.06 -0.55
C ARG A 451 -13.11 17.92 0.96
N GLU A 452 -12.66 18.96 1.65
CA GLU A 452 -12.92 19.11 3.08
C GLU A 452 -14.43 19.03 3.31
N LEU A 453 -14.85 18.43 4.43
CA LEU A 453 -16.25 18.43 4.84
C LEU A 453 -16.74 19.88 4.87
N ILE A 454 -17.73 20.18 4.05
CA ILE A 454 -18.33 21.53 4.01
C ILE A 454 -19.09 21.72 5.32
N GLN A 455 -19.14 22.95 5.84
CA GLN A 455 -19.83 23.28 7.09
C GLN A 455 -21.24 22.67 7.18
N GLN A 456 -21.99 22.65 6.07
CA GLN A 456 -23.31 22.03 5.98
C GLN A 456 -23.33 20.53 6.33
N GLU A 457 -22.29 19.79 5.95
CA GLU A 457 -22.20 18.36 6.26
C GLU A 457 -21.92 18.13 7.75
N LEU A 458 -21.09 18.99 8.34
CA LEU A 458 -20.80 18.98 9.78
C LEU A 458 -22.05 19.34 10.59
N ASP A 459 -22.80 20.35 10.17
CA ASP A 459 -24.03 20.78 10.83
C ASP A 459 -25.07 19.65 10.81
N ASN A 460 -25.23 18.96 9.67
CA ASN A 460 -26.13 17.81 9.54
C ASN A 460 -25.73 16.64 10.48
N VAL A 461 -24.44 16.34 10.61
CA VAL A 461 -23.96 15.32 11.57
C VAL A 461 -24.34 15.69 12.99
N VAL A 462 -24.12 16.95 13.37
CA VAL A 462 -24.43 17.44 14.72
C VAL A 462 -25.94 17.34 14.97
N GLU A 463 -26.78 17.81 14.05
CA GLU A 463 -28.24 17.74 14.18
C GLU A 463 -28.75 16.30 14.34
N GLU A 464 -28.22 15.34 13.58
CA GLU A 464 -28.62 13.94 13.69
C GLU A 464 -28.18 13.30 15.02
N LEU A 465 -26.97 13.61 15.48
CA LEU A 465 -26.43 13.08 16.75
C LEU A 465 -27.08 13.75 17.97
N GLU A 466 -27.49 15.01 17.88
CA GLU A 466 -28.16 15.75 18.95
C GLU A 466 -29.52 15.15 19.34
N LYS A 467 -30.12 14.35 18.45
CA LYS A 467 -31.36 13.58 18.74
C LYS A 467 -31.15 12.53 19.85
N ILE A 468 -29.92 12.07 20.07
CA ILE A 468 -29.60 10.96 20.98
C ILE A 468 -28.60 11.33 22.09
N ALA A 469 -27.87 12.43 21.95
CA ALA A 469 -26.81 12.84 22.85
C ALA A 469 -26.57 14.36 22.80
N LYS A 470 -25.81 14.90 23.76
CA LYS A 470 -25.25 16.26 23.63
C LYS A 470 -23.98 16.19 22.79
N VAL A 471 -23.85 17.03 21.77
CA VAL A 471 -22.70 17.03 20.86
C VAL A 471 -21.94 18.35 21.00
N ASN A 472 -20.61 18.28 21.12
CA ASN A 472 -19.75 19.46 20.98
C ASN A 472 -18.81 19.23 19.80
N LEU A 473 -18.81 20.16 18.84
CA LEU A 473 -17.94 20.12 17.68
C LEU A 473 -16.75 21.08 17.88
N LEU A 474 -15.53 20.57 17.70
CA LEU A 474 -14.28 21.27 17.93
C LEU A 474 -13.40 21.17 16.68
N GLN A 475 -13.33 22.27 15.93
CA GLN A 475 -12.45 22.40 14.76
C GLN A 475 -11.03 22.84 15.15
N HIS A 476 -10.13 22.86 14.15
CA HIS A 476 -8.73 23.30 14.32
C HIS A 476 -8.00 22.51 15.41
N ARG A 477 -8.16 21.19 15.37
CA ARG A 477 -7.37 20.25 16.16
C ARG A 477 -6.32 19.58 15.30
N SER A 478 -5.34 19.02 15.97
CA SER A 478 -4.24 18.29 15.35
C SER A 478 -4.05 16.97 16.08
N ILE A 479 -3.81 15.89 15.32
CA ILE A 479 -3.43 14.59 15.86
C ILE A 479 -1.91 14.46 15.76
N ILE A 480 -1.25 14.26 16.90
CA ILE A 480 0.15 13.83 16.98
C ILE A 480 0.16 12.33 17.24
N SER A 481 0.60 11.55 16.26
CA SER A 481 0.73 10.10 16.38
C SER A 481 2.18 9.71 16.62
N LEU A 482 2.40 8.95 17.69
CA LEU A 482 3.69 8.44 18.12
C LEU A 482 3.78 6.98 17.70
N ILE A 483 4.61 6.71 16.69
CA ILE A 483 4.86 5.36 16.21
C ILE A 483 6.11 4.82 16.88
N GLY A 484 6.01 3.69 17.57
CA GLY A 484 7.12 3.15 18.34
C GLY A 484 6.86 1.79 18.95
N ASN A 485 7.76 1.38 19.84
CA ASN A 485 7.66 0.10 20.54
C ASN A 485 6.69 0.20 21.73
N VAL A 486 5.44 -0.22 21.54
CA VAL A 486 4.42 -0.16 22.61
C VAL A 486 4.76 -1.06 23.81
N GLN A 487 5.70 -2.01 23.70
CA GLN A 487 6.21 -2.72 24.88
C GLN A 487 6.88 -1.77 25.89
N ARG A 488 7.29 -0.58 25.45
CA ARG A 488 7.86 0.49 26.27
C ARG A 488 6.89 1.67 26.43
N SER A 489 5.57 1.43 26.31
CA SER A 489 4.55 2.49 26.32
C SER A 489 4.62 3.39 27.56
N SER A 490 4.84 2.85 28.76
CA SER A 490 4.94 3.65 29.98
C SER A 490 6.08 4.68 29.91
N LEU A 491 7.26 4.27 29.41
CA LEU A 491 8.41 5.16 29.22
C LEU A 491 8.11 6.23 28.17
N ILE A 492 7.47 5.84 27.06
CA ILE A 492 7.09 6.77 25.98
C ILE A 492 6.13 7.82 26.54
N LEU A 493 5.05 7.40 27.20
CA LEU A 493 4.02 8.29 27.74
C LEU A 493 4.56 9.21 28.83
N GLU A 494 5.39 8.72 29.75
CA GLU A 494 6.05 9.55 30.78
C GLU A 494 6.83 10.69 30.12
N LYS A 495 7.71 10.35 29.17
CA LYS A 495 8.56 11.32 28.48
C LYS A 495 7.74 12.32 27.66
N VAL A 496 6.72 11.85 26.95
CA VAL A 496 5.80 12.69 26.18
C VAL A 496 5.08 13.69 27.08
N PHE A 497 4.42 13.24 28.14
CA PHE A 497 3.66 14.13 29.02
C PHE A 497 4.56 15.07 29.81
N HIS A 498 5.78 14.66 30.14
CA HIS A 498 6.79 15.57 30.69
C HIS A 498 7.10 16.73 29.72
N VAL A 499 7.39 16.42 28.45
CA VAL A 499 7.69 17.42 27.42
C VAL A 499 6.49 18.35 27.18
N LEU A 500 5.29 17.79 27.04
CA LEU A 500 4.07 18.58 26.79
C LEU A 500 3.74 19.50 27.97
N ARG A 501 3.85 19.00 29.21
CA ARG A 501 3.67 19.81 30.42
C ARG A 501 4.65 20.98 30.49
N THR A 502 5.93 20.73 30.23
CA THR A 502 6.98 21.78 30.21
C THR A 502 6.71 22.84 29.16
N ASN A 503 6.04 22.48 28.05
CA ASN A 503 5.67 23.40 26.98
C ASN A 503 4.30 24.07 27.17
N GLY A 504 3.59 23.77 28.27
CA GLY A 504 2.26 24.33 28.57
C GLY A 504 1.14 23.79 27.69
N VAL A 505 1.31 22.59 27.12
CA VAL A 505 0.38 21.98 26.16
C VAL A 505 -0.60 21.07 26.89
N ASN A 506 -1.89 21.24 26.60
CA ASN A 506 -2.95 20.37 27.13
C ASN A 506 -3.42 19.38 26.07
N VAL A 507 -3.23 18.08 26.34
CA VAL A 507 -3.79 17.02 25.51
C VAL A 507 -5.28 16.91 25.77
N GLN A 508 -6.09 16.94 24.71
CA GLN A 508 -7.55 16.94 24.79
C GLN A 508 -8.14 15.54 24.69
N MET A 509 -7.47 14.65 23.94
CA MET A 509 -7.87 13.27 23.75
C MET A 509 -6.63 12.41 23.56
N ILE A 510 -6.67 11.20 24.11
CA ILE A 510 -5.64 10.18 23.98
C ILE A 510 -6.31 8.93 23.43
N SER A 511 -5.73 8.31 22.42
CA SER A 511 -6.17 7.00 21.94
C SER A 511 -4.97 6.08 21.75
N GLN A 512 -5.03 4.94 22.43
CA GLN A 512 -4.09 3.84 22.28
C GLN A 512 -4.91 2.56 22.25
N GLY A 513 -4.98 1.94 21.08
CA GLY A 513 -5.79 0.75 20.83
C GLY A 513 -5.02 -0.56 20.98
N ALA A 514 -5.55 -1.61 20.36
CA ALA A 514 -4.88 -2.91 20.21
C ALA A 514 -3.68 -2.86 19.25
N SER A 515 -3.53 -1.78 18.47
CA SER A 515 -2.35 -1.55 17.65
C SER A 515 -1.11 -1.48 18.55
N LYS A 516 -0.15 -2.36 18.28
CA LYS A 516 1.05 -2.51 19.12
C LYS A 516 2.14 -1.50 18.76
N VAL A 517 1.83 -0.49 17.96
CA VAL A 517 2.85 0.45 17.48
C VAL A 517 2.43 1.92 17.49
N ASN A 518 1.17 2.28 17.77
CA ASN A 518 0.69 3.66 17.70
C ASN A 518 0.06 4.18 19.01
N ILE A 519 0.35 5.44 19.34
CA ILE A 519 -0.31 6.25 20.37
C ILE A 519 -0.67 7.61 19.76
N SER A 520 -1.95 7.94 19.71
CA SER A 520 -2.44 9.21 19.14
C SER A 520 -2.87 10.19 20.21
N LEU A 521 -2.44 11.45 20.08
CA LEU A 521 -2.73 12.55 20.99
C LEU A 521 -3.36 13.70 20.22
N ILE A 522 -4.46 14.24 20.72
CA ILE A 522 -5.13 15.39 20.11
C ILE A 522 -4.75 16.65 20.89
N VAL A 523 -4.26 17.66 20.17
CA VAL A 523 -3.88 18.98 20.69
C VAL A 523 -4.51 20.09 19.85
N ASN A 524 -4.38 21.35 20.26
CA ASN A 524 -4.78 22.46 19.39
C ASN A 524 -3.85 22.54 18.17
N ASP A 525 -4.40 22.91 17.01
CA ASP A 525 -3.59 22.99 15.79
C ASP A 525 -2.47 24.05 15.90
N SER A 526 -2.74 25.15 16.61
CA SER A 526 -1.81 26.27 16.81
C SER A 526 -0.53 25.92 17.58
N GLU A 527 -0.55 24.87 18.40
CA GLU A 527 0.60 24.42 19.21
C GLU A 527 1.26 23.16 18.65
N SER A 528 0.66 22.55 17.62
CA SER A 528 1.02 21.22 17.10
C SER A 528 2.48 21.10 16.63
N GLU A 529 2.97 22.04 15.81
CA GLU A 529 4.35 22.04 15.33
C GLU A 529 5.36 22.14 16.48
N LYS A 530 5.08 23.03 17.44
CA LYS A 530 5.94 23.21 18.62
C LYS A 530 6.03 21.90 19.41
N CYS A 531 4.91 21.18 19.55
CA CYS A 531 4.89 19.88 20.19
C CYS A 531 5.75 18.87 19.43
N VAL A 532 5.61 18.77 18.10
CA VAL A 532 6.41 17.83 17.29
C VAL A 532 7.91 18.12 17.44
N ARG A 533 8.32 19.40 17.35
CA ARG A 533 9.74 19.78 17.50
C ARG A 533 10.28 19.42 18.89
N ALA A 534 9.53 19.74 19.94
CA ALA A 534 9.94 19.45 21.32
C ALA A 534 10.00 17.95 21.60
N LEU A 535 9.03 17.18 21.09
CA LEU A 535 9.02 15.73 21.23
C LEU A 535 10.17 15.10 20.43
N HIS A 536 10.41 15.56 19.20
CA HIS A 536 11.49 15.03 18.38
C HIS A 536 12.85 15.24 19.06
N SER A 537 13.16 16.47 19.50
CA SER A 537 14.40 16.76 20.23
C SER A 537 14.57 15.90 21.50
N ALA A 538 13.49 15.71 22.25
CA ALA A 538 13.53 14.87 23.44
C ALA A 538 13.82 13.39 23.10
N PHE A 539 13.23 12.84 22.04
CA PHE A 539 13.33 11.41 21.72
C PHE A 539 14.55 11.02 20.88
N PHE A 540 15.01 11.88 19.97
CA PHE A 540 16.02 11.54 18.98
C PHE A 540 17.35 12.28 19.17
N GLU A 541 17.37 13.43 19.85
CA GLU A 541 18.61 14.23 20.00
C GLU A 541 19.21 14.14 21.40
N THR A 542 18.37 13.96 22.41
CA THR A 542 18.82 13.88 23.79
C THR A 542 19.15 12.42 24.10
N ASP A 543 20.45 12.11 24.21
CA ASP A 543 20.96 10.88 24.81
C ASP A 543 20.61 10.86 26.31
N LEU A 544 19.32 10.71 26.63
CA LEU A 544 18.92 10.19 27.93
C LEU A 544 19.23 8.70 27.90
N ALA A 545 20.51 8.42 28.15
CA ALA A 545 21.01 7.12 28.53
C ALA A 545 20.00 6.47 29.48
N VAL A 546 19.50 5.32 29.08
CA VAL A 546 18.75 4.41 29.94
C VAL A 546 19.74 3.88 30.99
N ALA A 547 20.10 4.72 31.95
CA ALA A 547 21.05 4.42 33.02
C ALA A 547 20.37 4.15 34.37
N ASP A 548 19.11 4.56 34.56
CA ASP A 548 18.58 4.70 35.94
C ASP A 548 17.51 3.69 36.38
N LEU A 549 17.31 2.58 35.66
CA LEU A 549 16.34 1.55 36.10
C LEU A 549 16.89 0.12 36.26
N VAL A 550 18.17 -0.11 35.97
CA VAL A 550 18.81 -1.43 36.22
C VAL A 550 19.56 -1.46 37.56
N ASN A 551 19.93 -0.31 38.14
CA ASN A 551 20.81 -0.26 39.32
C ASN A 551 20.09 -0.22 40.70
N HIS A 552 18.76 -0.37 40.78
CA HIS A 552 18.05 -0.35 42.07
C HIS A 552 17.48 -1.68 42.57
N ASN A 553 17.74 -2.81 41.91
CA ASN A 553 17.26 -4.13 42.35
C ASN A 553 18.36 -5.11 42.81
N GLY A 554 19.56 -4.63 43.13
CA GLY A 554 20.66 -5.52 43.55
C GLY A 554 21.54 -4.91 44.64
N ASN A 555 21.01 -4.76 45.85
CA ASN A 555 21.74 -4.99 47.11
C ASN A 555 20.84 -4.72 48.32
N GLY A 556 20.04 -5.73 48.67
CA GLY A 556 19.36 -5.84 49.94
C GLY A 556 19.30 -7.32 50.33
N ASN A 557 20.32 -7.76 51.06
CA ASN A 557 20.48 -9.01 51.85
C ASN A 557 22.01 -9.23 51.96
N GLY A 558 22.67 -9.37 53.10
CA GLY A 558 22.33 -9.60 54.49
C GLY A 558 23.61 -10.13 55.17
N THR A 559 23.71 -9.93 56.49
CA THR A 559 24.79 -10.28 57.45
C THR A 559 26.08 -9.49 57.40
#